data_AF-A0A2D7ZFJ8-F1
#
_entry.id   AF-A0A2D7ZFJ8-F1
#
_cell.length_a   1.000
_cell.length_b   1.000
_cell.length_c   1.000
_cell.angle_alpha   90.00
_cell.angle_beta   90.00
_cell.angle_gamma   90.00
#
_symmetry.space_group_name_H-M   'P 1'
#
loop_
_entity.id
_entity.type
_entity.pdbx_description
1 polymer ?
#
loop_
_entity_poly.entity_id
_entity_poly.type
_entity_poly.pdbx_seq_one_letter_code
_entity_poly.pdbx_strand_id
1 'polypeptide(L)'
;MKVNDFLKKKHIETADDLGFQLQLFAYTVAKHYGISLQEVYSMEESMFKQSLAWAMAIEHEREIQEKKDRLRQNSDSDEVVEFDYTFLEMEDF
;
A
#
# COMPACT_ATOMS: atom_id res chain seq x y z
N MET A 1 -20.32 7.30 -6.86
CA MET A 1 -19.83 7.42 -5.47
C MET A 1 -18.31 7.40 -5.62
N LYS A 2 -17.72 8.55 -5.99
CA LYS A 2 -16.47 8.61 -6.78
C LYS A 2 -15.28 7.87 -6.14
N VAL A 3 -15.18 7.89 -4.82
CA VAL A 3 -14.11 7.22 -4.06
C VAL A 3 -14.20 5.69 -4.15
N ASN A 4 -15.41 5.13 -4.07
CA ASN A 4 -15.60 3.67 -4.15
C ASN A 4 -15.50 3.14 -5.58
N ASP A 5 -15.80 3.98 -6.56
CA ASP A 5 -15.61 3.68 -7.98
C ASP A 5 -14.10 3.68 -8.33
N PHE A 6 -13.31 4.57 -7.71
CA PHE A 6 -11.86 4.65 -7.86
C PHE A 6 -11.14 3.46 -7.21
N LEU A 7 -11.48 3.12 -5.96
CA LEU A 7 -10.86 1.99 -5.23
C LEU A 7 -11.06 0.63 -5.90
N LYS A 8 -12.10 0.48 -6.74
CA LYS A 8 -12.38 -0.74 -7.50
C LYS A 8 -11.65 -0.82 -8.84
N LYS A 9 -11.17 0.30 -9.38
CA LYS A 9 -10.50 0.34 -10.68
C LYS A 9 -9.00 0.07 -10.52
N LYS A 10 -8.50 -0.95 -11.23
CA LYS A 10 -7.10 -1.38 -11.21
C LYS A 10 -6.19 -0.50 -12.11
N HIS A 11 -6.78 0.36 -12.95
CA HIS A 11 -6.07 1.20 -13.91
C HIS A 11 -6.47 2.67 -13.78
N ILE A 12 -5.48 3.54 -13.97
CA ILE A 12 -5.62 5.00 -14.02
C ILE A 12 -6.04 5.36 -15.44
N GLU A 13 -7.29 5.79 -15.63
CA GLU A 13 -7.82 6.12 -16.97
C GLU A 13 -8.00 7.64 -17.15
N THR A 14 -8.10 8.39 -16.04
CA THR A 14 -8.55 9.79 -16.05
C THR A 14 -7.55 10.72 -15.35
N ALA A 15 -7.47 11.99 -15.74
CA ALA A 15 -6.64 12.99 -15.04
C ALA A 15 -7.05 13.17 -13.56
N ASP A 16 -8.34 13.03 -13.26
CA ASP A 16 -8.88 13.05 -11.90
C ASP A 16 -8.35 11.87 -11.05
N ASP A 17 -8.10 10.72 -11.67
CA ASP A 17 -7.56 9.52 -11.01
C ASP A 17 -6.12 9.76 -10.53
N LEU A 18 -5.31 10.45 -11.36
CA LEU A 18 -3.94 10.81 -11.02
C LEU A 18 -3.90 11.82 -9.87
N GLY A 19 -4.80 12.80 -9.87
CA GLY A 19 -4.96 13.73 -8.76
C GLY A 19 -5.33 13.01 -7.45
N PHE A 20 -6.22 12.02 -7.52
CA PHE A 20 -6.62 11.24 -6.35
C PHE A 20 -5.49 10.35 -5.81
N GLN A 21 -4.68 9.76 -6.69
CA GLN A 21 -3.49 9.01 -6.27
C GLN A 21 -2.47 9.91 -5.58
N LEU A 22 -2.23 11.10 -6.12
CA LEU A 22 -1.29 12.05 -5.52
C LEU A 22 -1.76 12.46 -4.11
N GLN A 23 -3.06 12.66 -3.93
CA GLN A 23 -3.66 12.93 -2.61
C GLN A 23 -3.51 11.74 -1.66
N LEU A 24 -3.69 10.52 -2.16
CA LEU A 24 -3.49 9.30 -1.37
C LEU A 24 -2.04 9.18 -0.90
N PHE A 25 -1.08 9.41 -1.80
CA PHE A 25 0.34 9.40 -1.46
C PHE A 25 0.70 10.50 -0.46
N ALA A 26 0.17 11.71 -0.64
CA ALA A 26 0.35 12.79 0.33
C ALA A 26 -0.18 12.42 1.71
N TYR A 27 -1.33 11.76 1.78
CA TYR A 27 -1.90 11.24 3.02
C TYR A 27 -1.04 10.14 3.65
N THR A 28 -0.53 9.18 2.86
CA THR A 28 0.34 8.12 3.34
C THR A 28 1.63 8.68 3.95
N VAL A 29 2.25 9.65 3.29
CA VAL A 29 3.44 10.35 3.81
C VAL A 29 3.09 11.12 5.08
N ALA A 30 1.99 11.88 5.10
CA ALA A 30 1.54 12.62 6.27
C ALA A 30 1.35 11.71 7.49
N LYS A 31 0.69 10.57 7.29
CA LYS A 31 0.46 9.56 8.32
C LYS A 31 1.75 8.92 8.82
N HIS A 32 2.68 8.64 7.91
CA HIS A 32 3.95 8.01 8.26
C HIS A 32 4.83 8.91 9.15
N TYR A 33 4.90 10.21 8.84
CA TYR A 33 5.71 11.17 9.58
C TYR A 33 4.96 11.93 10.69
N GLY A 34 3.64 11.73 10.82
CA GLY A 34 2.81 12.42 11.81
C GLY A 34 2.68 13.92 11.58
N ILE A 35 2.77 14.36 10.32
CA ILE A 35 2.75 15.76 9.89
C ILE A 35 1.43 16.11 9.20
N SER A 36 1.16 17.40 9.03
CA SER A 36 -0.04 17.85 8.32
C SER A 36 0.10 17.69 6.80
N LEU A 37 -1.04 17.52 6.12
CA LEU A 37 -1.09 17.47 4.65
C LEU A 37 -0.54 18.76 4.00
N GLN A 38 -0.72 19.90 4.66
CA GLN A 38 -0.22 21.18 4.17
C GLN A 38 1.32 21.22 4.16
N GLU A 39 1.95 20.63 5.18
CA GLU A 39 3.41 20.48 5.23
C GLU A 39 3.90 19.55 4.13
N VAL A 40 3.18 18.46 3.84
CA VAL A 40 3.52 17.54 2.73
C VAL A 40 3.45 18.25 1.38
N TYR A 41 2.43 19.07 1.13
CA TYR A 41 2.35 19.86 -0.11
C TYR A 41 3.42 20.95 -0.22
N SER A 42 4.00 21.34 0.91
CA SER A 42 5.07 22.35 0.98
C SER A 42 6.47 21.73 0.88
N MET A 43 6.58 20.40 0.83
CA MET A 43 7.87 19.71 0.70
C MET A 43 8.48 19.90 -0.68
N GLU A 44 9.81 19.86 -0.72
CA GLU A 44 10.53 19.71 -1.97
C GLU A 44 10.19 18.36 -2.62
N GLU A 45 10.05 18.34 -3.95
CA GLU A 45 9.68 17.13 -4.70
C GLU A 45 10.66 15.97 -4.46
N SER A 46 11.95 16.28 -4.31
CA SER A 46 13.01 15.29 -4.02
C SER A 46 12.79 14.61 -2.67
N MET A 47 12.45 15.40 -1.64
CA MET A 47 12.16 14.92 -0.29
C MET A 47 10.87 14.11 -0.27
N PHE A 48 9.82 14.60 -0.93
CA PHE A 48 8.54 13.88 -1.02
C PHE A 48 8.71 12.47 -1.62
N LYS A 49 9.46 12.33 -2.72
CA LYS A 49 9.71 11.02 -3.35
C LYS A 49 10.44 10.04 -2.43
N GLN A 50 11.45 10.51 -1.71
CA GLN A 50 12.18 9.69 -0.75
C GLN A 50 11.27 9.27 0.40
N SER A 51 10.56 10.22 0.98
CA SER A 51 9.58 10.00 2.05
C SER A 51 8.50 9.00 1.66
N LEU A 52 8.00 9.08 0.41
CA LEU A 52 7.02 8.15 -0.13
C LEU A 52 7.61 6.74 -0.27
N ALA A 53 8.84 6.61 -0.75
CA ALA A 53 9.52 5.32 -0.87
C ALA A 53 9.66 4.62 0.49
N TRP A 54 10.05 5.36 1.54
CA TRP A 54 10.12 4.84 2.91
C TRP A 54 8.75 4.45 3.46
N ALA A 55 7.74 5.30 3.26
CA ALA A 55 6.39 5.01 3.73
C ALA A 55 5.80 3.74 3.08
N MET A 56 6.00 3.56 1.77
CA MET A 56 5.56 2.36 1.05
C MET A 56 6.31 1.11 1.48
N ALA A 57 7.63 1.19 1.70
CA ALA A 57 8.42 0.06 2.15
C ALA A 57 7.93 -0.47 3.51
N ILE A 58 7.62 0.42 4.45
CA ILE A 58 7.13 0.06 5.78
C ILE A 58 5.72 -0.51 5.72
N GLU A 59 4.85 0.03 4.86
CA GLU A 59 3.50 -0.51 4.69
C GLU A 59 3.54 -1.93 4.13
N HIS A 60 4.42 -2.20 3.18
CA HIS A 60 4.65 -3.55 2.63
C HIS A 60 5.19 -4.53 3.68
N GLU A 61 6.15 -4.12 4.51
CA GLU A 61 6.64 -4.95 5.63
C GLU A 61 5.52 -5.26 6.64
N ARG A 62 4.68 -4.27 6.95
CA ARG A 62 3.54 -4.45 7.85
C ARG A 62 2.51 -5.42 7.27
N GLU A 63 2.22 -5.33 5.97
CA GLU A 63 1.31 -6.29 5.31
C GLU A 63 1.87 -7.72 5.32
N ILE A 64 3.18 -7.89 5.11
CA ILE A 64 3.84 -9.21 5.21
C ILE A 64 3.71 -9.74 6.64
N GLN A 65 3.92 -8.90 7.65
CA GLN A 65 3.81 -9.30 9.04
C GLN A 65 2.36 -9.65 9.42
N GLU A 66 1.38 -8.85 9.01
CA GLU A 66 -0.03 -9.15 9.22
C GLU A 66 -0.47 -10.45 8.54
N LYS A 67 0.04 -10.74 7.33
CA LYS A 67 -0.19 -12.04 6.66
C LYS A 67 0.42 -13.19 7.44
N LYS A 68 1.65 -13.05 7.93
CA LYS A 68 2.32 -14.05 8.78
C LYS A 68 1.56 -14.30 10.08
N ASP A 69 1.05 -13.25 10.71
CA ASP A 69 0.30 -13.35 11.97
C ASP A 69 -1.07 -14.00 11.76
N ARG A 70 -1.76 -13.72 10.64
CA ARG A 70 -3.01 -14.42 10.27
C ARG A 70 -2.79 -15.91 10.02
N LEU A 71 -1.73 -16.28 9.31
CA LEU A 71 -1.39 -17.69 9.05
C LEU A 71 -1.10 -18.44 10.37
N ARG A 72 -0.39 -17.79 11.31
CA ARG A 72 -0.12 -18.34 12.64
C ARG A 72 -1.40 -18.51 13.48
N GLN A 73 -2.33 -17.56 13.43
CA GLN A 73 -3.61 -17.67 14.14
C GLN A 73 -4.51 -18.78 13.58
N ASN A 74 -4.44 -19.05 12.27
CA ASN A 74 -5.21 -20.12 11.64
C ASN A 74 -4.58 -21.51 11.76
N SER A 75 -3.35 -21.62 12.29
CA SER A 75 -2.62 -22.90 12.43
C SER A 75 -3.01 -23.71 13.68
N ASP A 76 -3.87 -23.19 14.56
CA ASP A 76 -4.33 -23.87 15.79
C ASP A 76 -5.60 -24.71 15.56
N SER A 77 -6.04 -24.83 14.30
CA SER A 77 -7.13 -25.69 13.86
C SER A 77 -6.56 -26.67 12.84
N ASP A 78 -6.81 -27.97 13.05
CA ASP A 78 -6.26 -29.14 12.36
C ASP A 78 -6.71 -29.25 10.88
N GLU A 79 -6.54 -28.19 10.09
CA GLU A 79 -6.86 -28.14 8.67
C GLU A 79 -5.59 -28.05 7.84
N VAL A 80 -5.47 -28.99 6.90
CA VAL A 80 -4.39 -29.11 5.91
C VAL A 80 -4.19 -27.75 5.24
N VAL A 81 -3.06 -27.11 5.55
CA VAL A 81 -2.64 -25.86 4.91
C VAL A 81 -2.27 -26.19 3.47
N GLU A 82 -3.17 -25.96 2.52
CA GLU A 82 -2.79 -25.85 1.10
C GLU A 82 -1.89 -24.63 0.97
N PHE A 83 -0.58 -24.88 0.88
CA PHE A 83 0.40 -23.84 0.62
C PHE A 83 0.15 -23.30 -0.80
N ASP A 84 -0.38 -22.08 -0.88
CA ASP A 84 -0.55 -21.40 -2.16
C ASP A 84 0.82 -20.93 -2.67
N TYR A 85 1.38 -21.69 -3.61
CA TYR A 85 2.68 -21.44 -4.24
C TYR A 85 2.62 -20.37 -5.33
N THR A 86 1.60 -19.49 -5.35
CA THR A 86 1.49 -18.38 -6.30
C THR A 86 2.71 -17.43 -6.27
N PHE A 87 3.52 -17.48 -5.20
CA PHE A 87 4.80 -16.74 -5.16
C PHE A 87 5.86 -17.31 -6.12
N LEU A 88 5.86 -18.62 -6.39
CA LEU A 88 6.77 -19.27 -7.35
C LEU A 88 6.38 -18.97 -8.81
N GLU A 89 5.10 -18.69 -9.07
CA GLU A 89 4.62 -18.39 -10.43
C GLU A 89 4.95 -16.95 -10.88
N MET A 90 5.42 -16.06 -10.00
CA MET A 90 5.86 -14.71 -10.40
C MET A 90 7.32 -14.63 -10.84
N GLU A 91 8.11 -15.70 -10.70
CA GLU A 91 9.52 -15.73 -11.12
C GLU A 91 9.76 -16.33 -12.52
N ASP A 92 8.75 -16.91 -13.18
CA ASP A 92 8.84 -17.34 -14.57
C ASP A 92 8.20 -16.30 -15.52
N PHE A 93 9.11 -15.66 -16.27
CA PHE A 93 8.97 -14.66 -17.35
C PHE A 93 7.73 -14.74 -18.25
#